data_AF-A0A520JFW4-F1
#
_entry.id   AF-A0A520JFW4-F1
#
_cell.length_a   1.000
_cell.length_b   1.000
_cell.length_c   1.000
_cell.angle_alpha   90.00
_cell.angle_beta   90.00
_cell.angle_gamma   90.00
#
_symmetry.space_group_name_H-M   'P 1'
#
loop_
_entity.id
_entity.type
_entity.pdbx_description
1 polymer ?
#
loop_
_entity_poly.entity_id
_entity_poly.type
_entity_poly.pdbx_seq_one_letter_code
_entity_poly.pdbx_strand_id
1 'polypeptide(L)'
;EKRRSGDEFAPSSGKVPILWDGDAVVWDSLAIVDYLADKVGRERFWPEDNAARAMARSMAAEMHSSFAALRRKHSMNVRQVFPARTPDDDVLVELQRVMEIWAQARARFGGGGDFLFGQFGAADIMFAPLVTRIVTYQLPIARFAAGYMQAMFEHPFMQDWIAAAQEEEWVLEQFEQPVPTPA
;
A
#
# COMPACT_ATOMS: atom_id res chain seq x y z
N GLU A 1 -19.24 -13.87 -16.44
CA GLU A 1 -18.34 -14.10 -17.60
C GLU A 1 -18.56 -13.18 -18.80
N LYS A 2 -19.78 -12.98 -19.33
CA LYS A 2 -20.00 -12.16 -20.55
C LYS A 2 -19.71 -10.65 -20.47
N ARG A 3 -19.49 -10.06 -19.28
CA ARG A 3 -19.21 -8.61 -19.12
C ARG A 3 -17.75 -8.22 -19.39
N ARG A 4 -16.83 -9.19 -19.47
CA ARG A 4 -15.40 -8.97 -19.70
C ARG A 4 -14.99 -9.01 -21.18
N SER A 5 -15.92 -9.29 -22.10
CA SER A 5 -15.63 -9.61 -23.50
C SER A 5 -16.25 -8.64 -24.52
N GLY A 6 -16.67 -7.45 -24.10
CA GLY A 6 -17.24 -6.44 -25.00
C GLY A 6 -16.21 -5.34 -25.31
N ASP A 7 -15.93 -5.10 -26.59
CA ASP A 7 -15.06 -4.05 -27.12
C ASP A 7 -15.53 -2.60 -26.82
N GLU A 8 -16.60 -2.42 -26.05
CA GLU A 8 -17.26 -1.12 -25.84
C GLU A 8 -16.66 -0.31 -24.68
N PHE A 9 -15.94 -0.94 -23.75
CA PHE A 9 -15.40 -0.25 -22.57
C PHE A 9 -14.11 -0.90 -22.07
N ALA A 10 -12.99 -0.21 -22.23
CA ALA A 10 -11.68 -0.60 -21.70
C ALA A 10 -11.34 0.23 -20.44
N PRO A 11 -11.81 -0.17 -19.24
CA PRO A 11 -11.52 0.56 -18.01
C PRO A 11 -10.00 0.64 -17.77
N SER A 12 -9.55 1.79 -17.24
CA SER A 12 -8.15 2.00 -16.81
C SER A 12 -7.09 1.90 -17.92
N SER A 13 -7.49 1.84 -19.20
CA SER A 13 -6.57 1.66 -20.34
C SER A 13 -5.58 0.49 -20.15
N GLY A 14 -6.08 -0.63 -19.61
CA GLY A 14 -5.28 -1.84 -19.37
C GLY A 14 -4.47 -1.85 -18.07
N LYS A 15 -4.61 -0.84 -17.20
CA LYS A 15 -3.94 -0.81 -15.88
C LYS A 15 -4.82 -1.41 -14.79
N VAL A 16 -4.19 -2.11 -13.87
CA VAL A 16 -4.80 -2.58 -12.60
C VAL A 16 -4.58 -1.55 -11.48
N PRO A 17 -5.38 -1.56 -10.40
CA PRO A 17 -6.54 -2.44 -10.12
C PRO A 17 -7.85 -1.97 -10.78
N ILE A 18 -8.76 -2.93 -10.99
CA ILE A 18 -10.14 -2.71 -11.46
C ILE A 18 -11.07 -3.59 -10.61
N LEU A 19 -12.08 -2.97 -10.01
CA LEU A 19 -13.18 -3.65 -9.31
C LEU A 19 -14.41 -3.69 -10.21
N TRP A 20 -14.96 -4.89 -10.39
CA TRP A 20 -16.26 -5.12 -11.03
C TRP A 20 -17.26 -5.50 -9.95
N ASP A 21 -18.28 -4.68 -9.73
CA ASP A 21 -19.27 -4.88 -8.67
C ASP A 21 -20.67 -4.59 -9.19
N GLY A 22 -21.39 -5.65 -9.54
CA GLY A 22 -22.66 -5.52 -10.27
C GLY A 22 -22.45 -4.75 -11.58
N ASP A 23 -23.20 -3.66 -11.75
CA ASP A 23 -23.13 -2.79 -12.92
C ASP A 23 -22.07 -1.68 -12.79
N ALA A 24 -21.41 -1.56 -11.62
CA ALA A 24 -20.33 -0.62 -11.40
C ALA A 24 -18.98 -1.21 -11.87
N VAL A 25 -18.21 -0.40 -12.58
CA VAL A 25 -16.82 -0.69 -12.94
C VAL A 25 -15.96 0.45 -12.41
N VAL A 26 -15.15 0.16 -11.40
CA VAL A 26 -14.34 1.16 -10.71
C VAL A 26 -12.88 0.82 -10.91
N TRP A 27 -12.12 1.75 -11.49
CA TRP A 27 -10.67 1.68 -11.60
C TRP A 27 -10.05 2.80 -10.78
N ASP A 28 -8.74 2.72 -10.57
CA ASP A 28 -7.97 3.52 -9.59
C ASP A 28 -8.10 2.98 -8.15
N SER A 29 -6.96 2.74 -7.50
CA SER A 29 -6.95 2.12 -6.17
C SER A 29 -7.64 2.98 -5.11
N LEU A 30 -7.49 4.31 -5.17
CA LEU A 30 -8.12 5.21 -4.21
C LEU A 30 -9.63 5.33 -4.48
N ALA A 31 -10.02 5.39 -5.76
CA ALA A 31 -11.45 5.40 -6.13
C ALA A 31 -12.16 4.10 -5.72
N ILE A 32 -11.49 2.94 -5.85
CA ILE A 32 -12.02 1.66 -5.36
C ILE A 32 -12.23 1.70 -3.85
N VAL A 33 -11.28 2.24 -3.09
CA VAL A 33 -11.40 2.38 -1.64
C VAL A 33 -12.59 3.27 -1.27
N ASP A 34 -12.74 4.43 -1.91
CA ASP A 34 -13.86 5.33 -1.63
C ASP A 34 -15.22 4.73 -2.05
N TYR A 35 -15.29 4.05 -3.19
CA TYR A 35 -16.50 3.34 -3.63
C TYR A 35 -16.94 2.28 -2.60
N LEU A 36 -15.99 1.48 -2.10
CA LEU A 36 -16.28 0.48 -1.08
C LEU A 36 -16.70 1.14 0.24
N ALA A 37 -16.05 2.24 0.63
CA ALA A 37 -16.40 3.01 1.82
C ALA A 37 -17.85 3.55 1.75
N ASP A 38 -18.27 4.08 0.60
CA ASP A 38 -19.65 4.54 0.40
C ASP A 38 -20.64 3.38 0.43
N LYS A 39 -20.25 2.20 -0.08
CA LYS A 39 -21.11 1.01 -0.14
C LYS A 39 -21.38 0.37 1.24
N VAL A 40 -20.37 0.30 2.11
CA VAL A 40 -20.47 -0.48 3.37
C VAL A 40 -20.40 0.35 4.66
N GLY A 41 -20.28 1.67 4.54
CA GLY A 41 -20.11 2.58 5.66
C GLY A 41 -18.69 3.13 5.73
N ARG A 42 -18.57 4.46 5.62
CA ARG A 42 -17.29 5.16 5.50
C ARG A 42 -16.39 5.00 6.71
N GLU A 43 -16.99 4.84 7.90
CA GLU A 43 -16.31 4.67 9.18
C GLU A 43 -15.50 3.37 9.27
N ARG A 44 -15.77 2.40 8.40
CA ARG A 44 -14.98 1.17 8.28
C ARG A 44 -13.63 1.38 7.57
N PHE A 45 -13.51 2.47 6.83
CA PHE A 45 -12.31 2.80 6.04
C PHE A 45 -11.62 4.05 6.54
N TRP A 46 -12.38 5.02 6.99
CA TRP A 46 -11.89 6.35 7.32
C TRP A 46 -12.21 6.70 8.78
N PRO A 47 -11.33 7.43 9.49
CA PRO A 47 -11.59 7.88 10.85
C PRO A 47 -12.94 8.60 10.98
N GLU A 48 -13.61 8.46 12.13
CA GLU A 48 -14.86 9.18 12.42
C GLU A 48 -14.61 10.68 12.63
N ASP A 49 -13.54 11.03 13.34
CA ASP A 49 -13.14 12.42 13.54
C ASP A 49 -12.83 13.12 12.21
N ASN A 50 -13.37 14.33 12.04
CA ASN A 50 -13.28 15.07 10.79
C ASN A 50 -11.82 15.46 10.46
N ALA A 51 -11.03 15.85 11.47
CA ALA A 51 -9.66 16.29 11.26
C ALA A 51 -8.74 15.10 10.95
N ALA A 52 -8.89 13.99 11.68
CA ALA A 52 -8.21 12.73 11.42
C ALA A 52 -8.53 12.23 10.01
N ARG A 53 -9.81 12.24 9.61
CA ARG A 53 -10.24 11.81 8.28
C ARG A 53 -9.68 12.68 7.16
N ALA A 54 -9.64 13.99 7.35
CA ALA A 54 -9.04 14.90 6.37
C ALA A 54 -7.55 14.59 6.16
N MET A 55 -6.81 14.34 7.24
CA MET A 55 -5.40 13.96 7.17
C MET A 55 -5.21 12.57 6.55
N ALA A 56 -6.03 11.58 6.93
CA ALA A 56 -5.99 10.23 6.37
C ALA A 56 -6.19 10.23 4.85
N ARG A 57 -7.18 10.99 4.35
CA ARG A 57 -7.41 11.14 2.91
C ARG A 57 -6.28 11.85 2.19
N SER A 58 -5.71 12.89 2.81
CA SER A 58 -4.55 13.60 2.25
C SER A 58 -3.36 12.65 2.11
N MET A 59 -3.07 11.85 3.14
CA MET A 59 -1.98 10.87 3.10
C MET A 59 -2.23 9.74 2.10
N ALA A 60 -3.47 9.25 1.99
CA ALA A 60 -3.85 8.26 0.99
C ALA A 60 -3.68 8.79 -0.45
N ALA A 61 -4.12 10.02 -0.70
CA ALA A 61 -3.94 10.70 -1.99
C ALA A 61 -2.47 11.00 -2.30
N GLU A 62 -1.68 11.41 -1.29
CA GLU A 62 -0.24 11.62 -1.42
C GLU A 62 0.46 10.30 -1.77
N MET A 63 0.15 9.18 -1.09
CA MET A 63 0.67 7.86 -1.43
C MET A 63 0.27 7.44 -2.85
N HIS A 64 -0.97 7.72 -3.26
CA HIS A 64 -1.45 7.39 -4.60
C HIS A 64 -0.71 8.16 -5.70
N SER A 65 -0.42 9.46 -5.48
CA SER A 65 0.07 10.37 -6.53
C SER A 65 1.57 10.72 -6.45
N SER A 66 2.22 10.50 -5.31
CA SER A 66 3.62 10.92 -5.01
C SER A 66 4.47 9.74 -4.58
N PHE A 67 5.78 9.88 -4.37
CA PHE A 67 6.72 8.75 -4.12
C PHE A 67 7.11 7.96 -5.38
N ALA A 68 7.48 8.68 -6.44
CA ALA A 68 7.80 8.09 -7.74
C ALA A 68 9.14 7.34 -7.73
N ALA A 69 10.15 7.82 -7.01
CA ALA A 69 11.46 7.17 -6.93
C ALA A 69 11.33 5.80 -6.22
N LEU A 70 10.65 5.76 -5.08
CA LEU A 70 10.30 4.54 -4.37
C LEU A 70 9.54 3.57 -5.28
N ARG A 71 8.48 4.02 -5.95
CA ARG A 71 7.69 3.14 -6.81
C ARG A 71 8.45 2.57 -8.01
N ARG A 72 9.35 3.36 -8.61
CA ARG A 72 10.11 2.95 -9.81
C ARG A 72 11.31 2.08 -9.48
N LYS A 73 12.05 2.42 -8.42
CA LYS A 73 13.32 1.75 -8.07
C LYS A 73 13.13 0.58 -7.10
N HIS A 74 12.01 0.55 -6.38
CA HIS A 74 11.67 -0.48 -5.40
C HIS A 74 10.25 -0.98 -5.73
N SER A 75 10.11 -1.73 -6.82
CA SER A 75 8.84 -2.35 -7.20
C SER A 75 8.31 -3.26 -6.09
N MET A 76 7.00 -3.39 -5.93
CA MET A 76 6.50 -4.28 -4.90
C MET A 76 6.78 -5.75 -5.29
N ASN A 77 7.49 -6.48 -4.44
CA ASN A 77 7.68 -7.93 -4.54
C ASN A 77 7.61 -8.56 -3.14
N VAL A 78 6.47 -9.18 -2.80
CA VAL A 78 6.25 -9.80 -1.49
C VAL A 78 6.78 -11.24 -1.39
N ARG A 79 7.34 -11.78 -2.49
CA ARG A 79 7.91 -13.13 -2.57
C ARG A 79 9.41 -13.17 -2.29
N GLN A 80 10.05 -12.01 -2.19
CA GLN A 80 11.49 -11.91 -2.02
C GLN A 80 11.87 -10.94 -0.90
N VAL A 81 13.05 -11.19 -0.32
CA VAL A 81 13.76 -10.26 0.54
C VAL A 81 15.19 -10.17 0.02
N PHE A 82 15.61 -8.98 -0.39
CA PHE A 82 16.93 -8.71 -0.91
C PHE A 82 17.88 -8.27 0.20
N PRO A 83 19.20 -8.51 0.07
CA PRO A 83 20.20 -7.93 0.96
C PRO A 83 20.11 -6.40 1.00
N ALA A 84 20.31 -5.81 2.18
CA ALA A 84 20.29 -4.37 2.35
C ALA A 84 21.32 -3.68 1.44
N ARG A 85 20.88 -2.59 0.80
CA ARG A 85 21.71 -1.70 -0.02
C ARG A 85 21.42 -0.26 0.38
N THR A 86 22.40 0.62 0.19
CA THR A 86 22.19 2.06 0.37
C THR A 86 21.24 2.55 -0.74
N PRO A 87 20.08 3.13 -0.41
CA PRO A 87 19.18 3.69 -1.41
C PRO A 87 19.75 4.97 -2.02
N ASP A 88 19.31 5.27 -3.25
CA ASP A 88 19.61 6.55 -3.90
C ASP A 88 19.04 7.74 -3.11
N ASP A 89 19.64 8.92 -3.26
CA ASP A 89 19.25 10.13 -2.52
C ASP A 89 17.78 10.52 -2.71
N ASP A 90 17.24 10.35 -3.92
CA ASP A 90 15.82 10.65 -4.21
C ASP A 90 14.86 9.70 -3.48
N VAL A 91 15.27 8.44 -3.30
CA VAL A 91 14.53 7.46 -2.47
C VAL A 91 14.61 7.84 -1.00
N LEU A 92 15.76 8.29 -0.51
CA LEU A 92 15.92 8.72 0.87
C LEU A 92 15.05 9.94 1.20
N VAL A 93 14.96 10.92 0.29
CA VAL A 93 14.05 12.08 0.45
C VAL A 93 12.60 11.63 0.55
N GLU A 94 12.16 10.73 -0.33
CA GLU A 94 10.81 10.20 -0.31
C GLU A 94 10.52 9.38 0.95
N LEU A 95 11.47 8.54 1.40
CA LEU A 95 11.37 7.81 2.66
C LEU A 95 11.28 8.74 3.86
N GLN A 96 12.08 9.80 3.90
CA GLN A 96 12.00 10.80 4.96
C GLN A 96 10.60 11.42 5.02
N ARG A 97 10.03 11.79 3.86
CA ARG A 97 8.66 12.32 3.81
C ARG A 97 7.63 11.31 4.34
N VAL A 98 7.76 10.03 4.00
CA VAL A 98 6.90 8.97 4.55
C VAL A 98 7.02 8.89 6.08
N MET A 99 8.24 8.88 6.62
CA MET A 99 8.46 8.83 8.06
C MET A 99 7.84 10.06 8.75
N GLU A 100 7.99 11.25 8.19
CA GLU A 100 7.41 12.47 8.73
C GLU A 100 5.87 12.39 8.81
N ILE A 101 5.20 12.00 7.72
CA ILE A 101 3.73 11.94 7.72
C ILE A 101 3.19 10.81 8.61
N TRP A 102 3.90 9.68 8.72
CA TRP A 102 3.53 8.61 9.65
C TRP A 102 3.70 9.03 11.11
N ALA A 103 4.82 9.69 11.44
CA ALA A 103 5.05 10.23 12.79
C ALA A 103 3.96 11.25 13.17
N GLN A 104 3.63 12.18 12.27
CA GLN A 104 2.61 13.20 12.51
C GLN A 104 1.21 12.59 12.67
N ALA A 105 0.84 11.62 11.82
CA ALA A 105 -0.45 10.94 11.93
C ALA A 105 -0.57 10.22 13.27
N ARG A 106 0.44 9.42 13.63
CA ARG A 106 0.43 8.67 14.89
C ARG A 106 0.46 9.56 16.13
N ALA A 107 1.25 10.64 16.11
CA ALA A 107 1.31 11.57 17.22
C ALA A 107 -0.02 12.29 17.48
N ARG A 108 -0.79 12.57 16.44
CA ARG A 108 -2.05 13.32 16.53
C ARG A 108 -3.27 12.42 16.74
N PHE A 109 -3.30 11.28 16.07
CA PHE A 109 -4.51 10.46 15.91
C PHE A 109 -4.27 8.95 16.14
N GLY A 110 -3.03 8.51 16.39
CA GLY A 110 -2.67 7.09 16.53
C GLY A 110 -2.90 6.49 17.90
N GLY A 111 -3.22 7.28 18.94
CA GLY A 111 -3.26 6.81 20.33
C GLY A 111 -4.30 5.71 20.64
N GLY A 112 -5.22 5.42 19.70
CA GLY A 112 -6.28 4.40 19.85
C GLY A 112 -5.93 3.02 19.33
N GLY A 113 -4.70 2.77 18.86
CA GLY A 113 -4.26 1.46 18.38
C GLY A 113 -2.93 1.49 17.62
N ASP A 114 -2.64 0.41 16.89
CA ASP A 114 -1.32 0.20 16.30
C ASP A 114 -1.14 0.80 14.90
N PHE A 115 -2.24 1.25 14.28
CA PHE A 115 -2.28 1.78 12.92
C PHE A 115 -2.13 3.31 12.85
N LEU A 116 -2.01 3.88 11.65
CA LEU A 116 -1.68 5.31 11.46
C LEU A 116 -2.67 6.25 12.15
N PHE A 117 -3.95 5.87 12.19
CA PHE A 117 -5.04 6.61 12.83
C PHE A 117 -5.70 5.78 13.94
N GLY A 118 -4.92 4.91 14.59
CA GLY A 118 -5.36 4.04 15.68
C GLY A 118 -5.87 2.70 15.17
N GLN A 119 -7.01 2.69 14.48
CA GLN A 119 -7.57 1.48 13.88
C GLN A 119 -7.12 1.31 12.42
N PHE A 120 -7.05 0.07 11.94
CA PHE A 120 -6.73 -0.25 10.55
C PHE A 120 -7.76 0.39 9.62
N GLY A 121 -7.29 1.10 8.59
CA GLY A 121 -8.17 1.74 7.63
C GLY A 121 -7.53 2.00 6.27
N ALA A 122 -8.22 2.80 5.46
CA ALA A 122 -7.86 3.13 4.09
C ALA A 122 -6.46 3.73 3.95
N ALA A 123 -6.02 4.57 4.89
CA ALA A 123 -4.65 5.08 4.87
C ALA A 123 -3.64 3.93 4.97
N ASP A 124 -3.82 3.00 5.90
CA ASP A 124 -2.96 1.84 6.07
C ASP A 124 -2.98 0.92 4.84
N ILE A 125 -4.18 0.68 4.27
CA ILE A 125 -4.36 -0.06 3.01
C ILE A 125 -3.55 0.57 1.88
N MET A 126 -3.59 1.89 1.73
CA MET A 126 -2.86 2.62 0.68
C MET A 126 -1.33 2.58 0.90
N PHE A 127 -0.88 2.53 2.16
CA PHE A 127 0.55 2.38 2.49
C PHE A 127 1.04 0.94 2.55
N ALA A 128 0.15 -0.07 2.53
CA ALA A 128 0.53 -1.48 2.62
C ALA A 128 1.59 -1.89 1.56
N PRO A 129 1.46 -1.52 0.26
CA PRO A 129 2.50 -1.80 -0.72
C PRO A 129 3.83 -1.10 -0.44
N LEU A 130 3.84 0.02 0.29
CA LEU A 130 5.07 0.72 0.66
C LEU A 130 5.74 0.06 1.87
N VAL A 131 4.95 -0.39 2.84
CA VAL A 131 5.45 -1.20 3.97
C VAL A 131 6.13 -2.48 3.47
N THR A 132 5.55 -3.16 2.47
CA THR A 132 6.18 -4.35 1.88
C THR A 132 7.50 -4.01 1.18
N ARG A 133 7.58 -2.93 0.40
CA ARG A 133 8.85 -2.46 -0.20
C ARG A 133 9.95 -2.24 0.83
N ILE A 134 9.62 -1.60 1.95
CA ILE A 134 10.60 -1.36 3.00
C ILE A 134 11.21 -2.68 3.49
N VAL A 135 10.39 -3.71 3.70
CA VAL A 135 10.86 -5.03 4.14
C VAL A 135 11.62 -5.75 3.03
N THR A 136 11.04 -5.86 1.83
CA THR A 136 11.62 -6.52 0.66
C THR A 136 13.01 -6.01 0.35
N TYR A 137 13.25 -4.70 0.44
CA TYR A 137 14.53 -4.08 0.09
C TYR A 137 15.37 -3.64 1.29
N GLN A 138 14.94 -4.00 2.51
CA GLN A 138 15.59 -3.60 3.76
C GLN A 138 15.91 -2.09 3.82
N LEU A 139 14.93 -1.26 3.43
CA LEU A 139 15.07 0.19 3.40
C LEU A 139 15.21 0.74 4.84
N PRO A 140 16.03 1.79 5.03
CA PRO A 140 16.20 2.38 6.35
C PRO A 140 14.89 2.99 6.84
N ILE A 141 14.56 2.72 8.10
CA ILE A 141 13.37 3.27 8.78
C ILE A 141 13.74 3.99 10.06
N ALA A 142 12.88 4.95 10.43
CA ALA A 142 12.93 5.52 11.76
C ALA A 142 12.41 4.50 12.80
N ARG A 143 13.02 4.51 13.99
CA ARG A 143 12.71 3.53 15.06
C ARG A 143 11.22 3.45 15.43
N PHE A 144 10.50 4.57 15.39
CA PHE A 144 9.07 4.61 15.74
C PHE A 144 8.18 3.83 14.74
N ALA A 145 8.64 3.66 13.50
CA ALA A 145 7.85 3.03 12.44
C ALA A 145 7.77 1.50 12.59
N ALA A 146 8.72 0.88 13.29
CA ALA A 146 8.82 -0.57 13.43
C ALA A 146 7.53 -1.20 13.98
N GLY A 147 6.93 -0.62 15.02
CA GLY A 147 5.69 -1.15 15.60
C GLY A 147 4.49 -1.07 14.65
N TYR A 148 4.38 0.01 13.88
CA TYR A 148 3.32 0.13 12.87
C TYR A 148 3.50 -0.88 11.73
N MET A 149 4.74 -1.05 11.24
CA MET A 149 5.02 -2.03 10.19
C MET A 149 4.76 -3.45 10.69
N GLN A 150 5.10 -3.78 11.93
CA GLN A 150 4.79 -5.07 12.53
C GLN A 150 3.27 -5.31 12.56
N ALA A 151 2.48 -4.35 13.05
CA ALA A 151 1.02 -4.45 13.07
C ALA A 151 0.41 -4.63 11.68
N MET A 152 0.99 -3.97 10.66
CA MET A 152 0.61 -4.19 9.26
C MET A 152 0.84 -5.63 8.81
N PHE A 153 2.03 -6.18 9.04
CA PHE A 153 2.31 -7.56 8.65
C PHE A 153 1.49 -8.57 9.44
N GLU A 154 1.19 -8.33 10.71
CA GLU A 154 0.37 -9.21 11.54
C GLU A 154 -1.13 -9.14 11.20
N HIS A 155 -1.57 -8.13 10.43
CA HIS A 155 -2.97 -7.99 10.07
C HIS A 155 -3.45 -9.17 9.21
N PRO A 156 -4.61 -9.81 9.50
CA PRO A 156 -5.10 -10.98 8.77
C PRO A 156 -5.17 -10.79 7.25
N PHE A 157 -5.69 -9.64 6.79
CA PHE A 157 -5.76 -9.36 5.34
C PHE A 157 -4.38 -9.26 4.67
N MET A 158 -3.34 -8.83 5.40
CA MET A 158 -1.99 -8.81 4.88
C MET A 158 -1.40 -10.21 4.80
N GLN A 159 -1.66 -11.05 5.81
CA GLN A 159 -1.28 -12.46 5.80
C GLN A 159 -1.95 -13.21 4.63
N ASP A 160 -3.26 -13.05 4.45
CA ASP A 160 -4.00 -13.65 3.34
C ASP A 160 -3.46 -13.20 1.98
N TRP A 161 -3.19 -11.90 1.83
CA TRP A 161 -2.64 -11.36 0.59
C TRP A 161 -1.23 -11.87 0.27
N ILE A 162 -0.36 -11.94 1.29
CA ILE A 162 1.00 -12.47 1.13
C ILE A 162 0.94 -13.97 0.81
N ALA A 163 0.10 -14.75 1.48
CA ALA A 163 -0.08 -16.17 1.22
C ALA A 163 -0.55 -16.42 -0.22
N ALA A 164 -1.59 -15.71 -0.68
CA ALA A 164 -2.08 -15.80 -2.05
C ALA A 164 -0.99 -15.44 -3.07
N ALA A 165 -0.16 -14.42 -2.79
CA ALA A 165 0.94 -14.04 -3.66
C ALA A 165 2.04 -15.12 -3.76
N GLN A 166 2.24 -15.97 -2.73
CA GLN A 166 3.18 -17.09 -2.83
C GLN A 166 2.68 -18.21 -3.74
N GLU A 167 1.35 -18.39 -3.81
CA GLU A 167 0.69 -19.38 -4.65
C GLU A 167 0.65 -18.98 -6.13
N GLU A 168 0.96 -17.71 -6.47
CA GLU A 168 1.00 -17.28 -7.87
C GLU A 168 2.12 -17.97 -8.66
N GLU A 169 1.76 -18.66 -9.73
CA GLU A 169 2.70 -19.34 -10.62
C GLU A 169 3.34 -18.41 -11.66
N TRP A 170 2.73 -17.24 -11.90
CA TRP A 170 3.24 -16.28 -12.88
C TRP A 170 4.43 -15.53 -12.30
N VAL A 171 5.53 -15.54 -13.06
CA VAL A 171 6.79 -14.91 -12.68
C VAL A 171 7.11 -13.80 -13.68
N LEU A 172 7.47 -12.63 -13.16
CA LEU A 172 8.05 -11.56 -13.96
C LEU A 172 9.57 -11.59 -13.80
N GLU A 173 10.28 -12.23 -14.74
CA GLU A 173 11.74 -12.46 -14.67
C GLU A 173 12.56 -11.20 -14.32
N GLN A 174 12.13 -10.04 -14.84
CA GLN A 174 12.75 -8.74 -14.55
C GLN A 174 12.72 -8.32 -13.07
N PHE A 175 11.75 -8.79 -12.29
CA PHE A 175 11.51 -8.42 -10.88
C PHE A 175 11.71 -9.59 -9.90
N GLU A 176 11.90 -10.80 -10.40
CA GLU A 176 12.04 -12.05 -9.62
C GLU A 176 13.37 -12.73 -9.92
N GLN A 177 14.43 -11.93 -10.01
CA GLN A 177 15.78 -12.46 -10.16
C GLN A 177 16.13 -13.37 -8.96
N PRO A 178 16.92 -14.43 -9.16
CA PRO A 178 17.40 -15.25 -8.06
C PRO A 178 18.16 -14.36 -7.07
N VAL A 179 17.87 -14.51 -5.77
CA VAL A 179 18.65 -13.86 -4.72
C VAL A 179 20.11 -14.30 -4.90
N PRO A 180 21.08 -13.38 -5.09
CA PRO A 180 22.48 -13.76 -5.21
C PRO A 180 22.88 -14.55 -3.97
N THR A 181 23.36 -15.78 -4.15
CA THR A 181 23.89 -16.58 -3.04
C THR A 181 25.00 -15.77 -2.35
N PRO A 182 24.95 -15.59 -1.02
CA PRO A 182 26.05 -14.96 -0.31
C PRO A 182 27.34 -15.74 -0.60
N ALA A 183 28.41 -15.02 -0.94
CA ALA A 183 29.75 -15.58 -1.10
C ALA A 183 30.33 -16.09 0.23
#